data_AF-A0A3A9EXF2-F1
#
_entry.id   AF-A0A3A9EXF2-F1
#
_cell.length_a   1.000
_cell.length_b   1.000
_cell.length_c   1.000
_cell.angle_alpha   90.00
_cell.angle_beta   90.00
_cell.angle_gamma   90.00
#
_symmetry.space_group_name_H-M   'P 1'
#
loop_
_entity.id
_entity.type
_entity.pdbx_description
1 polymer ?
#
loop_
_entity_poly.entity_id
_entity_poly.type
_entity_poly.pdbx_seq_one_letter_code
_entity_poly.pdbx_strand_id
1 'polypeptide(L)'
;MYKIAVLGDRDSIYGFAALGLEVFPVSDSEEGARTLRQLSEQDYAVIYITEALAEKVPGELERCREGLLPAVIPIPGVHGNTGLGINMVKHSVEQAVGSDIIFNGN
;
A
#
# COMPACT_ATOMS: atom_id res chain seq x y z
N MET A 1 19.06 4.82 -9.30
CA MET A 1 18.06 5.74 -8.73
C MET A 1 16.83 4.88 -8.42
N TYR A 2 16.34 4.89 -7.20
CA TYR A 2 15.18 4.06 -6.85
C TYR A 2 13.92 4.57 -7.53
N LYS A 3 13.10 3.64 -8.01
CA LYS A 3 11.82 3.95 -8.66
C LYS A 3 10.69 4.02 -7.63
N ILE A 4 9.60 4.68 -8.02
CA ILE A 4 8.36 4.75 -7.24
C ILE A 4 7.22 4.26 -8.12
N ALA A 5 6.45 3.30 -7.62
CA ALA A 5 5.25 2.78 -8.27
C ALA A 5 3.98 3.24 -7.54
N VAL A 6 2.89 3.36 -8.29
CA VAL A 6 1.53 3.55 -7.76
C VAL A 6 0.62 2.46 -8.33
N LEU A 7 -0.01 1.68 -7.47
CA LEU A 7 -0.82 0.51 -7.80
C LEU A 7 -2.26 0.71 -7.28
N GLY A 8 -3.27 0.53 -8.15
CA GLY A 8 -4.65 0.71 -7.73
C GLY A 8 -5.64 0.80 -8.90
N ASP A 9 -6.87 1.19 -8.61
CA ASP A 9 -7.85 1.49 -9.66
C ASP A 9 -7.41 2.71 -10.48
N ARG A 10 -7.71 2.67 -11.78
CA ARG A 10 -7.24 3.69 -12.73
C ARG A 10 -7.62 5.11 -12.30
N ASP A 11 -8.85 5.31 -11.83
CA ASP A 11 -9.39 6.63 -11.51
C ASP A 11 -8.68 7.25 -10.30
N SER A 12 -8.21 6.44 -9.36
CA SER A 12 -7.42 6.89 -8.20
C SER A 12 -5.98 7.23 -8.53
N ILE A 13 -5.35 6.50 -9.45
CA ILE A 13 -3.89 6.57 -9.59
C ILE A 13 -3.41 7.37 -10.80
N TYR A 14 -4.28 7.66 -11.78
CA TYR A 14 -3.82 8.23 -13.06
C TYR A 14 -3.16 9.61 -12.89
N GLY A 15 -3.59 10.40 -11.89
CA GLY A 15 -2.98 11.71 -11.59
C GLY A 15 -1.49 11.63 -11.23
N PHE A 16 -1.01 10.51 -10.69
CA PHE A 16 0.40 10.34 -10.32
C PHE A 16 1.32 10.21 -11.54
N ALA A 17 0.81 9.76 -12.69
CA ALA A 17 1.58 9.71 -13.93
C ALA A 17 2.04 11.10 -14.37
N ALA A 18 1.22 12.13 -14.14
CA ALA A 18 1.59 13.53 -14.44
C ALA A 18 2.74 14.04 -13.58
N LEU A 19 3.01 13.40 -12.44
CA LEU A 19 4.12 13.70 -11.54
C LEU A 19 5.38 12.85 -11.84
N GLY A 20 5.33 12.00 -12.87
CA GLY A 20 6.46 11.15 -13.28
C GLY A 20 6.61 9.86 -12.49
N LEU A 21 5.59 9.43 -11.74
CA LEU A 21 5.57 8.12 -11.09
C LEU A 21 5.10 7.04 -12.07
N GLU A 22 5.60 5.82 -11.91
CA GLU A 22 5.14 4.67 -12.69
C GLU A 22 3.79 4.18 -12.13
N VAL A 23 2.72 4.23 -12.94
CA VAL A 23 1.38 3.83 -12.52
C VAL A 23 0.98 2.46 -13.07
N PHE A 24 0.37 1.65 -12.23
CA PHE A 24 -0.04 0.28 -12.51
C PHE A 24 -1.54 0.13 -12.21
N PRO A 25 -2.42 0.43 -13.18
CA PRO A 25 -3.85 0.26 -12.99
C PRO A 25 -4.21 -1.23 -12.99
N VAL A 26 -4.97 -1.68 -12.00
CA VAL A 26 -5.45 -3.06 -11.90
C VAL A 26 -6.96 -3.11 -11.73
N SER A 27 -7.58 -4.16 -12.25
CA SER A 27 -9.03 -4.30 -12.31
C SER A 27 -9.59 -5.16 -11.17
N ASP A 28 -8.77 -6.06 -10.61
CA ASP A 28 -9.15 -6.97 -9.55
C ASP A 28 -7.98 -7.30 -8.59
N SER A 29 -8.30 -8.02 -7.53
CA SER A 29 -7.34 -8.39 -6.48
C SER A 29 -6.31 -9.44 -6.92
N GLU A 30 -6.65 -10.31 -7.88
CA GLU A 30 -5.71 -11.32 -8.37
C GLU A 30 -4.62 -10.66 -9.24
N GLU A 31 -5.03 -9.78 -10.14
CA GLU A 31 -4.14 -8.92 -10.91
C GLU A 31 -3.31 -8.02 -9.99
N GLY A 32 -3.94 -7.38 -9.00
CA GLY A 32 -3.24 -6.57 -8.00
C GLY A 32 -2.18 -7.33 -7.21
N ALA A 33 -2.49 -8.54 -6.73
CA ALA A 33 -1.54 -9.37 -6.00
C ALA A 33 -0.34 -9.77 -6.88
N ARG A 34 -0.59 -10.20 -8.12
CA ARG A 34 0.48 -10.55 -9.08
C ARG A 34 1.36 -9.35 -9.38
N THR A 35 0.75 -8.18 -9.60
CA THR A 35 1.48 -6.95 -9.93
C THR A 35 2.31 -6.49 -8.73
N LEU A 36 1.75 -6.48 -7.52
CA LEU A 36 2.49 -6.14 -6.30
C LEU A 36 3.72 -7.04 -6.12
N ARG A 37 3.56 -8.36 -6.34
CA ARG A 37 4.67 -9.31 -6.29
C ARG A 37 5.78 -8.95 -7.29
N GLN A 38 5.41 -8.73 -8.55
CA GLN A 38 6.36 -8.36 -9.61
C GLN A 38 7.08 -7.05 -9.31
N LEU A 39 6.39 -6.07 -8.73
CA LEU A 39 7.00 -4.79 -8.34
C LEU A 39 7.92 -4.96 -7.13
N SER A 40 7.60 -5.86 -6.19
CA SER A 40 8.46 -6.15 -5.03
C SER A 40 9.78 -6.82 -5.37
N GLU A 41 9.86 -7.50 -6.53
CA GLU A 41 11.06 -8.15 -7.04
C GLU A 41 11.93 -7.21 -7.92
N GLN A 42 11.48 -5.96 -8.13
CA GLN A 42 12.17 -4.94 -8.92
C GLN A 42 12.78 -3.83 -8.04
N ASP A 43 13.55 -2.91 -8.65
CA ASP A 43 14.25 -1.81 -7.97
C ASP A 43 13.34 -0.64 -7.56
N TYR A 44 12.19 -0.93 -6.96
CA TYR A 44 11.31 0.08 -6.35
C TYR A 44 11.69 0.32 -4.89
N ALA A 45 11.79 1.59 -4.49
CA ALA A 45 11.92 1.91 -3.07
C ALA A 45 10.56 2.04 -2.38
N VAL A 46 9.55 2.54 -3.11
CA VAL A 46 8.21 2.80 -2.59
C VAL A 46 7.18 2.32 -3.59
N ILE A 47 6.16 1.63 -3.08
CA ILE A 47 4.95 1.28 -3.81
C ILE A 47 3.78 1.91 -3.06
N TYR A 48 3.16 2.93 -3.64
CA TYR A 48 1.86 3.40 -3.18
C TYR A 48 0.77 2.44 -3.65
N ILE A 49 -0.12 2.04 -2.77
CA ILE A 49 -1.23 1.13 -3.09
C ILE A 49 -2.54 1.74 -2.61
N THR A 50 -3.62 1.68 -3.39
CA THR A 50 -4.92 2.16 -2.88
C THR A 50 -5.40 1.27 -1.73
N GLU A 51 -5.98 1.87 -0.68
CA GLU A 51 -6.46 1.14 0.50
C GLU A 51 -7.43 0.01 0.13
N ALA A 52 -8.36 0.29 -0.79
CA ALA A 52 -9.33 -0.69 -1.29
C ALA A 52 -8.68 -1.92 -1.98
N LEU A 53 -7.51 -1.75 -2.58
CA LEU A 53 -6.75 -2.87 -3.14
C LEU A 53 -5.95 -3.59 -2.05
N ALA A 54 -5.29 -2.83 -1.18
CA ALA A 54 -4.47 -3.33 -0.08
C ALA A 54 -5.27 -4.29 0.83
N GLU A 55 -6.53 -3.98 1.14
CA GLU A 55 -7.43 -4.85 1.90
C GLU A 55 -7.65 -6.22 1.27
N LYS A 56 -7.54 -6.32 -0.06
CA LYS A 56 -7.78 -7.56 -0.80
C LYS A 56 -6.53 -8.40 -1.00
N VAL A 57 -5.35 -7.88 -0.66
CA VAL A 57 -4.05 -8.54 -0.89
C VAL A 57 -3.17 -8.63 0.37
N PRO A 58 -3.71 -8.93 1.57
CA PRO A 58 -2.95 -8.87 2.83
C PRO A 58 -1.73 -9.80 2.83
N GLY A 59 -1.80 -10.95 2.17
CA GLY A 59 -0.66 -11.89 2.09
C GLY A 59 0.56 -11.32 1.35
N GLU A 60 0.36 -10.50 0.32
CA GLU A 60 1.47 -9.85 -0.39
C GLU A 60 2.02 -8.66 0.40
N LEU A 61 1.17 -7.95 1.14
CA LEU A 61 1.62 -6.88 2.03
C LEU A 61 2.55 -7.41 3.14
N GLU A 62 2.16 -8.51 3.81
CA GLU A 62 2.98 -9.12 4.85
C GLU A 62 4.33 -9.60 4.30
N ARG A 63 4.35 -10.20 3.11
CA ARG A 63 5.60 -10.58 2.44
C ARG A 63 6.52 -9.39 2.18
N CYS A 64 5.96 -8.24 1.81
CA CYS A 64 6.76 -7.02 1.63
C CYS A 64 7.28 -6.44 2.96
N ARG A 65 6.56 -6.63 4.07
CA ARG A 65 6.97 -6.14 5.40
C ARG A 65 8.19 -6.88 5.97
N GLU A 66 8.46 -8.10 5.52
CA GLU A 66 9.65 -8.86 5.90
C GLU A 66 10.94 -8.30 5.27
N GLY A 67 10.82 -7.56 4.16
CA GLY A 67 11.93 -6.97 3.43
C GLY A 67 12.23 -5.52 3.82
N LEU A 68 13.46 -5.07 3.53
CA LEU A 68 13.80 -3.65 3.65
C LEU A 68 13.14 -2.79 2.56
N LEU A 69 13.00 -3.36 1.35
CA LEU A 69 12.40 -2.72 0.18
C LEU A 69 11.52 -3.73 -0.57
N PRO A 70 10.47 -3.25 -1.27
CA PRO A 70 9.97 -1.87 -1.26
C PRO A 70 9.12 -1.56 -0.01
N ALA A 71 9.07 -0.29 0.39
CA ALA A 71 8.06 0.18 1.34
C ALA A 71 6.69 0.27 0.66
N VAL A 72 5.72 -0.52 1.12
CA VAL A 72 4.35 -0.51 0.58
C VAL A 72 3.47 0.39 1.45
N ILE A 73 2.98 1.50 0.87
CA ILE A 73 2.27 2.55 1.59
C ILE A 73 0.82 2.66 1.09
N PRO A 74 -0.19 2.34 1.92
CA PRO A 74 -1.58 2.52 1.55
C PRO A 74 -1.95 4.01 1.41
N ILE A 75 -2.71 4.34 0.37
CA ILE A 75 -3.25 5.68 0.09
C ILE A 75 -4.76 5.60 -0.18
N PRO A 76 -5.53 6.66 0.11
CA PRO A 76 -6.95 6.70 -0.23
C PRO A 76 -7.15 6.64 -1.75
N GLY A 77 -8.27 6.06 -2.18
CA GLY A 77 -8.74 6.13 -3.57
C GLY A 77 -9.82 7.19 -3.78
N VAL A 78 -10.33 7.30 -5.01
CA VAL A 78 -11.45 8.20 -5.35
C VAL A 78 -12.74 7.89 -4.60
N HIS A 79 -12.89 6.65 -4.14
CA HIS A 79 -14.04 6.21 -3.34
C HIS A 79 -13.87 6.46 -1.83
N GLY A 80 -12.75 7.06 -1.40
CA GLY A 80 -12.46 7.40 -0.01
C GLY A 80 -11.34 6.55 0.61
N ASN A 81 -11.17 6.72 1.92
CA ASN A 81 -10.34 5.84 2.74
C ASN A 81 -11.21 4.71 3.32
N THR A 82 -10.62 3.53 3.49
CA THR A 82 -11.21 2.41 4.23
C THR A 82 -10.76 2.42 5.70
N GLY A 83 -9.73 3.22 6.02
CA GLY A 83 -9.13 3.29 7.35
C GLY A 83 -8.02 2.26 7.54
N LEU A 84 -7.67 1.48 6.51
CA LEU A 84 -6.63 0.46 6.58
C LEU A 84 -5.29 1.06 7.02
N GLY A 85 -4.89 2.22 6.50
CA GLY A 85 -3.62 2.85 6.88
C GLY A 85 -3.54 3.15 8.37
N ILE A 86 -4.61 3.71 8.95
CA ILE A 86 -4.69 3.98 10.40
C ILE A 86 -4.70 2.69 11.20
N ASN A 87 -5.43 1.66 10.75
CA ASN A 87 -5.45 0.35 11.41
C ASN A 87 -4.06 -0.31 11.42
N MET A 88 -3.28 -0.18 10.33
CA MET A 88 -1.91 -0.68 10.27
C MET A 88 -0.98 0.05 11.26
N VAL A 89 -1.15 1.37 11.42
CA VAL A 89 -0.42 2.15 12.43
C VAL A 89 -0.79 1.65 13.83
N LYS A 90 -2.08 1.54 14.14
CA LYS A 90 -2.56 1.03 15.43
C LYS A 90 -2.00 -0.36 15.73
N HIS A 91 -2.08 -1.28 14.79
CA HIS A 91 -1.56 -2.63 14.96
C HIS A 91 -0.04 -2.64 15.21
N SER A 92 0.71 -1.78 14.52
CA SER A 92 2.16 -1.66 14.72
C SER A 92 2.49 -1.12 16.12
N VAL A 93 1.69 -0.20 16.64
CA VAL A 93 1.82 0.34 18.01
C VAL A 93 1.52 -0.72 19.04
N GLU A 94 0.41 -1.45 18.88
CA GLU A 94 0.03 -2.55 19.77
C GLU A 94 1.10 -3.65 19.79
N GLN A 95 1.66 -4.00 18.63
CA GLN A 95 2.73 -5.00 18.54
C GLN A 95 4.03 -4.54 19.22
N ALA A 96 4.39 -3.26 19.06
CA ALA A 96 5.66 -2.74 19.59
C ALA A 96 5.59 -2.40 21.10
N VAL A 97 4.45 -1.93 21.58
CA VAL A 97 4.28 -1.38 22.93
C VAL A 97 3.41 -2.28 23.83
N GLY A 98 2.62 -3.18 23.24
CA GLY A 98 1.69 -4.07 23.95
C GLY A 98 0.34 -3.41 24.29
N SER A 99 0.13 -2.16 23.88
CA SER A 99 -1.10 -1.41 24.11
C SER A 99 -1.26 -0.33 23.04
N ASP A 100 -2.50 0.02 22.73
CA ASP A 100 -2.78 1.20 21.93
C ASP A 100 -2.48 2.46 22.77
N ILE A 101 -1.38 3.13 22.44
CA ILE A 101 -0.96 4.38 23.10
C ILE A 101 -1.31 5.63 22.29
N ILE A 102 -1.76 5.49 21.04
CA ILE A 102 -2.00 6.61 20.14
C ILE A 102 -3.50 6.97 20.08
N PHE A 103 -4.38 5.96 20.14
CA PHE A 103 -5.81 6.18 19.90
C PHE A 103 -6.69 5.93 21.14
N ASN A 104 -6.09 5.80 22.33
CA ASN A 104 -6.76 5.42 23.58
C ASN A 104 -7.39 6.61 24.34
N GLY A 105 -7.95 7.59 23.63
CA GLY A 105 -8.33 8.90 24.18
C GLY A 105 -9.58 9.54 23.58
N ASN A 106 -10.59 8.75 23.21
CA ASN A 106 -11.95 9.22 22.92
C ASN A 106 -13.00 8.32 23.58
#